data_AF-A0A1G3M2P3-F1
#
_entry.id   AF-A0A1G3M2P3-F1
#
_cell.length_a   1.000
_cell.length_b   1.000
_cell.length_c   1.000
_cell.angle_alpha   90.00
_cell.angle_beta   90.00
_cell.angle_gamma   90.00
#
_symmetry.space_group_name_H-M   'P 1'
#
loop_
_entity.id
_entity.type
_entity.pdbx_description
1 polymer ?
#
loop_
_entity_poly.entity_id
_entity_poly.type
_entity_poly.pdbx_seq_one_letter_code
_entity_poly.pdbx_strand_id
1 'polypeptide(L)'
;MPRHINWPVWNGMKQRCTNANRFDHKYYGGKGVRYAAKWETLEGFNDDMGARPTTKHTLDRADPAGDYTKENCRWATRLEQAETFKHTRVVEFEGRKQSIAAWCREQNISRSTVASRELRNGWPILAALGLVPCA
;
A
#
# COMPACT_ATOMS: atom_id res chain seq x y z
N MET A 1 13.90 15.34 -24.95
CA MET A 1 13.65 15.69 -23.54
C MET A 1 13.65 14.43 -22.71
N PRO A 2 14.38 14.35 -21.58
CA PRO A 2 14.39 13.16 -20.76
C PRO A 2 12.96 12.89 -20.27
N ARG A 3 12.45 11.68 -20.51
CA ARG A 3 11.18 11.23 -19.94
C ARG A 3 11.35 11.17 -18.43
N HIS A 4 10.82 12.16 -17.71
CA HIS A 4 10.80 12.12 -16.26
C HIS A 4 9.95 10.92 -15.82
N ILE A 5 10.60 9.90 -15.25
CA ILE A 5 9.98 8.64 -14.83
C ILE A 5 8.80 8.83 -13.87
N ASN A 6 8.79 9.96 -13.15
CA ASN A 6 7.78 10.34 -12.17
C ASN A 6 6.61 11.14 -12.74
N TRP A 7 6.73 11.70 -13.95
CA TRP A 7 5.70 12.57 -14.55
C TRP A 7 4.29 11.94 -14.56
N PRO A 8 4.11 10.65 -14.94
CA PRO A 8 2.77 10.05 -14.95
C PRO A 8 2.14 9.97 -13.55
N VAL A 9 2.97 9.73 -12.53
CA VAL A 9 2.52 9.59 -11.14
C VAL A 9 2.18 10.95 -10.54
N TRP A 10 3.06 11.93 -10.73
CA TRP A 10 2.86 13.31 -10.27
C TRP A 10 1.62 13.94 -10.93
N ASN A 11 1.49 13.83 -12.26
CA ASN A 11 0.30 14.33 -12.96
C ASN A 11 -0.97 13.61 -12.47
N GLY A 12 -0.90 12.29 -12.25
CA GLY A 12 -2.00 11.52 -11.67
C GLY A 12 -2.40 12.01 -10.28
N MET A 13 -1.44 12.34 -9.41
CA MET A 13 -1.70 12.93 -8.09
C MET A 13 -2.38 14.29 -8.21
N LYS A 14 -1.88 15.21 -9.04
CA LYS A 14 -2.49 16.55 -9.22
C LYS A 14 -3.94 16.43 -9.65
N GLN A 15 -4.18 15.60 -10.68
CA GLN A 15 -5.51 15.40 -11.24
C GLN A 15 -6.49 14.80 -10.22
N ARG A 16 -6.06 13.87 -9.35
CA ARG A 16 -6.91 13.34 -8.27
C ARG A 16 -7.37 14.44 -7.29
N CYS A 17 -6.50 15.41 -7.01
CA CYS A 17 -6.78 16.48 -6.05
C CYS A 17 -7.57 17.64 -6.67
N THR A 18 -7.35 17.99 -7.94
CA THR A 18 -7.89 19.23 -8.53
C THR A 18 -8.95 19.03 -9.61
N ASN A 19 -8.98 17.88 -10.29
CA ASN A 19 -9.89 17.68 -11.42
C ASN A 19 -11.20 17.03 -10.98
N ALA A 20 -12.24 17.84 -10.81
CA ALA A 20 -13.57 17.38 -10.42
C ALA A 20 -14.24 16.42 -11.43
N ASN A 21 -13.83 16.45 -12.71
CA ASN A 21 -14.38 15.57 -13.75
C ASN A 21 -13.80 14.15 -13.71
N ARG A 22 -12.81 13.89 -12.84
CA ARG A 22 -12.21 12.56 -12.69
C ARG A 22 -13.14 11.66 -11.89
N PHE A 23 -13.31 10.42 -12.35
CA PHE A 23 -14.18 9.43 -11.69
C PHE A 23 -13.80 9.16 -10.21
N ASP A 24 -12.52 9.29 -9.88
CA ASP A 24 -11.96 9.06 -8.56
C ASP A 24 -11.84 10.34 -7.70
N HIS A 25 -12.10 11.53 -8.26
CA HIS A 25 -11.97 12.80 -7.54
C HIS A 25 -12.78 12.85 -6.25
N LYS A 26 -13.99 12.27 -6.26
CA LYS A 26 -14.87 12.15 -5.08
C LYS A 26 -14.22 11.45 -3.87
N TYR A 27 -13.16 10.67 -4.09
CA TYR A 27 -12.42 10.00 -3.02
C TYR A 27 -11.16 10.77 -2.56
N TYR A 28 -10.76 11.80 -3.31
CA TYR A 28 -9.56 12.60 -3.06
C TYR A 28 -9.94 14.08 -2.92
N GLY A 29 -9.85 14.88 -3.99
CA GLY A 29 -10.14 16.31 -3.94
C GLY A 29 -11.56 16.63 -3.45
N GLY A 30 -12.55 15.79 -3.79
CA GLY A 30 -13.92 15.92 -3.29
C GLY A 30 -14.06 15.67 -1.78
N LYS A 31 -13.07 15.04 -1.14
CA LYS A 31 -12.95 14.91 0.33
C LYS A 31 -12.01 15.95 0.95
N GLY A 32 -11.50 16.90 0.15
CA GLY A 32 -10.55 17.91 0.61
C GLY A 32 -9.10 17.46 0.66
N VAL A 33 -8.75 16.29 0.09
CA VAL A 33 -7.35 15.83 0.01
C VAL A 33 -6.54 16.77 -0.89
N ARG A 34 -5.41 17.25 -0.36
CA ARG A 34 -4.49 18.17 -1.02
C ARG A 34 -3.11 17.54 -1.20
N TYR A 35 -2.21 18.29 -1.81
CA TYR A 35 -0.79 17.97 -1.90
C TYR A 35 0.05 19.14 -1.39
N ALA A 36 1.27 18.84 -0.94
CA ALA A 36 2.22 19.85 -0.48
C ALA A 36 2.46 20.91 -1.56
N ALA A 37 2.52 22.18 -1.17
CA ALA A 37 2.71 23.29 -2.12
C ALA A 37 3.98 23.12 -2.97
N LYS A 38 5.03 22.52 -2.41
CA LYS A 38 6.27 22.17 -3.12
C LYS A 38 6.03 21.24 -4.31
N TRP A 39 5.02 20.37 -4.23
CA TRP A 39 4.67 19.39 -5.27
C TRP A 39 3.81 19.99 -6.38
N GLU A 40 3.57 21.31 -6.36
CA GLU A 40 2.98 22.03 -7.50
C GLU A 40 3.84 21.89 -8.76
N THR A 41 5.16 21.75 -8.58
CA THR A 41 6.15 21.50 -9.64
C THR A 41 6.63 20.05 -9.60
N LEU A 42 7.05 19.51 -10.75
CA LEU A 42 7.59 18.16 -10.83
C LEU A 42 8.95 18.07 -10.12
N GLU A 43 9.73 19.14 -10.15
CA GLU A 43 11.02 19.28 -9.49
C GLU A 43 10.87 19.18 -7.98
N GLY A 44 9.93 19.92 -7.40
CA GLY A 44 9.68 19.85 -5.96
C GLY A 44 9.15 18.50 -5.49
N PHE A 45 8.35 17.82 -6.32
CA PHE A 45 7.96 16.43 -6.09
C PHE A 45 9.17 15.47 -6.13
N ASN A 46 10.05 15.62 -7.13
CA ASN A 46 11.23 14.76 -7.28
C ASN A 46 12.25 14.98 -6.16
N ASP A 47 12.37 16.20 -5.63
CA ASP A 47 13.26 16.52 -4.52
C ASP A 47 12.84 15.80 -3.23
N ASP A 48 11.54 15.63 -3.00
CA ASP A 48 11.04 14.90 -1.84
C ASP A 48 10.99 13.38 -2.06
N MET A 49 10.54 12.93 -3.24
CA MET A 49 10.25 11.52 -3.51
C MET A 49 11.40 10.77 -4.18
N GLY A 50 12.37 11.46 -4.77
CA GLY A 50 13.42 10.86 -5.58
C GLY A 50 12.90 10.12 -6.81
N ALA A 51 13.77 9.34 -7.44
CA ALA A 51 13.40 8.53 -8.60
C ALA A 51 12.50 7.36 -8.18
N ARG A 52 11.38 7.18 -8.87
CA ARG A 52 10.55 5.98 -8.71
C ARG A 52 11.40 4.71 -8.95
N PRO A 53 11.49 3.79 -7.99
CA PRO A 53 12.41 2.64 -8.08
C PRO A 53 12.11 1.72 -9.27
N THR A 54 10.83 1.40 -9.50
CA THR A 54 10.40 0.59 -10.64
C THR A 54 9.03 1.03 -11.16
N THR A 55 8.68 0.63 -12.39
CA THR A 55 7.35 0.91 -12.98
C THR A 55 6.19 0.28 -12.20
N LYS A 56 6.47 -0.72 -11.35
CA LYS A 56 5.48 -1.37 -10.47
C LYS A 56 5.16 -0.54 -9.23
N HIS A 57 6.02 0.39 -8.85
CA HIS A 57 5.78 1.29 -7.74
C HIS A 57 4.81 2.39 -8.14
N THR A 58 3.89 2.69 -7.24
CA THR A 58 2.99 3.83 -7.32
C THR A 58 3.12 4.68 -6.05
N LEU A 59 2.56 5.89 -6.10
CA LEU A 59 2.55 6.79 -4.95
C LEU A 59 1.46 6.34 -3.98
N ASP A 60 1.89 5.79 -2.86
CA ASP A 60 1.05 5.36 -1.74
C ASP A 60 0.95 6.46 -0.68
N ARG A 61 -0.19 6.53 0.01
CA ARG A 61 -0.37 7.37 1.21
C ARG A 61 -0.47 6.43 2.41
N ALA A 62 0.47 6.54 3.34
CA ALA A 62 0.52 5.71 4.54
C ALA A 62 -0.74 5.91 5.41
N ASP A 63 -1.20 7.16 5.52
CA ASP A 63 -2.54 7.50 6.00
C ASP A 63 -3.46 7.85 4.81
N PRO A 64 -4.44 6.99 4.48
CA PRO A 64 -5.42 7.26 3.43
C PRO A 64 -6.28 8.50 3.64
N ALA A 65 -6.41 8.98 4.88
CA ALA A 65 -7.14 10.20 5.22
C ALA A 65 -6.28 11.47 5.08
N GLY A 66 -4.95 11.35 5.12
CA GLY A 66 -4.02 12.46 5.06
C GLY A 66 -3.72 12.96 3.64
N ASP A 67 -3.05 14.11 3.55
CA ASP A 67 -2.67 14.76 2.29
C ASP A 67 -1.46 14.09 1.62
N TYR A 68 -1.18 14.44 0.36
CA TYR A 68 0.03 14.06 -0.33
C TYR A 68 1.21 14.94 0.13
N THR A 69 2.00 14.45 1.07
CA THR A 69 3.22 15.10 1.55
C THR A 69 4.36 14.10 1.63
N LYS A 70 5.60 14.57 1.76
CA LYS A 70 6.78 13.71 1.90
C LYS A 70 6.65 12.73 3.08
N GLU A 71 6.02 13.18 4.16
CA GLU A 71 5.86 12.42 5.40
C GLU A 71 4.76 11.36 5.28
N ASN A 72 3.72 11.64 4.49
CA ASN A 72 2.61 10.71 4.31
C ASN A 72 2.78 9.81 3.07
N CYS A 73 3.67 10.15 2.15
CA CYS A 73 3.82 9.43 0.90
C CYS A 73 5.09 8.60 0.82
N ARG A 74 4.96 7.46 0.13
CA ARG A 74 6.08 6.58 -0.18
C ARG A 74 5.88 5.89 -1.52
N TRP A 75 6.97 5.42 -2.10
CA TRP A 75 6.90 4.46 -3.19
C TRP A 75 6.51 3.11 -2.63
N ALA A 76 5.39 2.57 -3.11
CA ALA A 76 4.99 1.22 -2.76
C ALA A 76 4.39 0.53 -3.99
N THR A 77 4.62 -0.77 -4.08
CA THR A 77 3.95 -1.67 -5.00
C THR A 77 2.52 -1.95 -4.52
N ARG A 78 1.67 -2.44 -5.42
CA ARG A 78 0.31 -2.88 -5.05
C ARG A 78 0.30 -3.93 -3.93
N LEU A 79 1.34 -4.76 -3.87
CA LEU A 79 1.49 -5.79 -2.86
C LEU A 79 1.74 -5.16 -1.48
N GLU A 80 2.71 -4.24 -1.39
CA GLU A 80 3.03 -3.52 -0.16
C GLU A 80 1.85 -2.65 0.33
N GLN A 81 1.13 -2.01 -0.59
CA GLN A 81 -0.10 -1.26 -0.27
C GLN A 81 -1.17 -2.15 0.37
N ALA A 82 -1.41 -3.34 -0.21
CA ALA A 82 -2.38 -4.29 0.32
C ALA A 82 -2.00 -4.81 1.71
N GLU A 83 -0.71 -4.97 1.98
CA GLU A 83 -0.22 -5.43 3.28
C GLU A 83 -0.40 -4.38 4.40
N THR A 84 -0.35 -3.10 4.06
CA THR A 84 -0.38 -2.01 5.04
C THR A 84 -1.80 -1.58 5.42
N PHE A 85 -2.84 -1.99 4.68
CA PHE A 85 -4.23 -1.61 4.98
C PHE A 85 -4.73 -2.21 6.31
N LYS A 86 -5.28 -1.36 7.18
CA LYS A 86 -5.78 -1.66 8.55
C LYS A 86 -6.77 -2.82 8.69
N HIS A 87 -7.34 -3.33 7.59
CA HIS A 87 -8.23 -4.51 7.61
C HIS A 87 -7.49 -5.83 7.42
N THR A 88 -6.17 -5.76 7.20
CA THR A 88 -5.34 -6.94 7.10
C THR A 88 -5.17 -7.54 8.49
N ARG A 89 -5.67 -8.76 8.67
CA ARG A 89 -5.52 -9.52 9.92
C ARG A 89 -4.02 -9.73 10.18
N VAL A 90 -3.51 -9.05 11.20
CA VAL A 90 -2.12 -9.13 11.67
C VAL A 90 -2.04 -10.24 12.71
N VAL A 91 -1.02 -11.09 12.57
CA VAL A 91 -0.74 -12.19 13.48
C VAL A 91 0.65 -11.99 14.06
N GLU A 92 0.75 -12.03 15.38
CA GLU A 92 2.00 -11.98 16.13
C GLU A 92 2.50 -13.40 16.39
N PHE A 93 3.75 -13.66 16.05
CA PHE A 93 4.43 -14.93 16.33
C PHE A 93 5.92 -14.67 16.58
N GLU A 94 6.46 -15.22 17.67
CA GLU A 94 7.88 -15.06 18.09
C GLU A 94 8.37 -13.59 18.10
N GLY A 95 7.54 -12.66 18.59
CA GLY A 95 7.87 -11.23 18.65
C GLY A 95 7.82 -10.50 17.30
N ARG A 96 7.48 -11.18 16.20
CA ARG A 96 7.27 -10.58 14.87
C ARG A 96 5.77 -10.40 14.61
N LYS A 97 5.37 -9.18 14.23
CA LYS A 97 4.00 -8.86 13.81
C LYS A 97 3.94 -8.73 12.30
N GLN A 98 3.21 -9.62 11.63
CA GLN A 98 3.06 -9.58 10.17
C GLN A 98 1.62 -9.90 9.76
N SER A 99 1.25 -9.51 8.54
CA SER A 99 -0.03 -9.89 7.96
C SER A 99 -0.10 -11.40 7.69
N ILE A 100 -1.31 -11.99 7.70
CA ILE A 100 -1.50 -13.38 7.23
C ILE A 100 -0.92 -13.57 5.82
N ALA A 101 -1.05 -12.58 4.93
CA ALA A 101 -0.52 -12.67 3.58
C ALA A 101 1.02 -12.65 3.53
N ALA A 102 1.68 -11.95 4.45
CA ALA A 102 3.14 -12.00 4.62
C ALA A 102 3.57 -13.37 5.16
N TRP A 103 2.92 -13.86 6.22
CA TRP A 103 3.20 -15.21 6.74
C TRP A 103 2.98 -16.30 5.68
N CYS A 104 1.90 -16.25 4.90
CA CYS A 104 1.67 -17.15 3.77
C CYS A 104 2.82 -17.19 2.77
N ARG A 105 3.40 -16.04 2.42
CA ARG A 105 4.51 -15.96 1.47
C ARG A 105 5.80 -16.49 2.07
N GLU A 106 6.09 -16.13 3.32
CA GLU A 106 7.27 -16.59 4.05
C GLU A 106 7.27 -18.11 4.23
N GLN A 107 6.10 -18.68 4.55
CA GLN A 107 5.92 -20.12 4.73
C GLN A 107 5.63 -20.87 3.41
N ASN A 108 5.56 -20.15 2.27
CA ASN A 108 5.20 -20.69 0.96
C ASN A 108 3.86 -21.47 0.94
N ILE A 109 2.87 -20.99 1.69
CA ILE A 109 1.52 -21.57 1.81
C ILE A 109 0.50 -20.64 1.15
N SER A 110 -0.41 -21.21 0.36
CA SER A 110 -1.48 -20.41 -0.26
C SER A 110 -2.49 -19.89 0.77
N ARG A 111 -3.03 -18.68 0.57
CA ARG A 111 -4.08 -18.13 1.44
C ARG A 111 -5.34 -19.00 1.48
N SER A 112 -5.66 -19.68 0.38
CA SER A 112 -6.76 -20.64 0.31
C SER A 112 -6.50 -21.86 1.19
N THR A 113 -5.27 -22.35 1.27
CA THR A 113 -4.88 -23.44 2.18
C THR A 113 -5.06 -23.01 3.64
N VAL A 114 -4.59 -21.81 4.01
CA VAL A 114 -4.75 -21.28 5.38
C VAL A 114 -6.23 -21.11 5.73
N ALA A 115 -7.02 -20.51 4.84
CA ALA A 115 -8.46 -20.34 5.03
C ALA A 115 -9.19 -21.69 5.14
N SER A 116 -8.80 -22.69 4.35
CA SER A 116 -9.37 -24.04 4.45
C SER A 116 -9.01 -24.70 5.79
N ARG A 117 -7.77 -24.58 6.26
CA ARG A 117 -7.33 -25.14 7.54
C ARG A 117 -8.06 -24.50 8.72
N GLU A 118 -8.20 -23.18 8.70
CA GLU A 118 -8.90 -22.44 9.76
C GLU A 118 -10.41 -22.72 9.75
N LEU A 119 -11.07 -22.60 8.59
CA LEU A 119 -12.54 -22.65 8.51
C LEU A 119 -13.11 -24.07 8.44
N ARG A 120 -12.42 -25.00 7.76
CA ARG A 120 -12.94 -26.38 7.57
C ARG A 120 -12.43 -27.33 8.64
N ASN A 121 -11.17 -27.17 9.04
CA ASN A 121 -10.54 -28.08 10.00
C ASN A 121 -10.47 -27.47 11.41
N GLY A 122 -10.85 -26.20 11.60
CA GLY A 122 -10.84 -25.53 12.89
C GLY A 122 -9.44 -25.26 13.44
N TRP A 123 -8.41 -25.24 12.58
CA TRP A 123 -7.03 -25.08 13.04
C TRP A 123 -6.80 -23.67 13.60
N PRO A 124 -6.09 -23.54 14.73
CA PRO A 124 -5.60 -22.25 15.20
C PRO A 124 -4.77 -21.55 14.11
N ILE A 125 -4.86 -20.23 13.99
CA ILE A 125 -4.25 -19.49 12.88
C ILE A 125 -2.74 -19.74 12.72
N LEU A 126 -2.01 -19.90 13.84
CA LEU A 126 -0.58 -20.20 13.83
C LEU A 126 -0.31 -21.60 13.24
N ALA A 127 -1.13 -22.60 13.59
CA ALA A 127 -1.03 -23.95 13.03
C ALA A 127 -1.44 -23.97 11.54
N ALA A 128 -2.48 -23.20 11.19
CA ALA A 128 -2.92 -23.06 9.80
C ALA A 128 -1.82 -22.46 8.91
N LEU A 129 -1.04 -21.53 9.45
CA LEU A 129 0.14 -20.91 8.84
C LEU A 129 1.39 -21.80 8.87
N GLY A 130 1.36 -22.96 9.53
CA GLY A 130 2.53 -23.86 9.67
C GLY A 130 3.61 -23.35 10.63
N LEU A 131 3.30 -22.31 11.44
CA LEU A 131 4.23 -21.72 12.41
C LEU A 131 4.32 -22.55 13.71
N VAL A 132 3.30 -23.33 14.01
CA VAL A 132 3.29 -24.31 15.11
C VAL A 132 2.75 -25.65 14.61
N PRO A 133 3.18 -26.78 15.20
CA PRO A 133 2.56 -28.07 14.90
C PRO A 133 1.07 -28.07 15.26
N CYS A 134 0.26 -28.79 14.47
CA CYS A 134 -1.14 -29.02 14.81
C CYS A 134 -1.21 -29.95 16.03
N ALA A 135 -2.02 -29.58 17.02
CA ALA A 135 -2.43 -30.48 18.10
C ALA A 135 -3.57 -31.39 17.62
#